data_AF-A0A1R3JHW4-F1
#
_entry.id   AF-A0A1R3JHW4-F1
#
_cell.length_a   1.000
_cell.length_b   1.000
_cell.length_c   1.000
_cell.angle_alpha   90.00
_cell.angle_beta   90.00
_cell.angle_gamma   90.00
#
_symmetry.space_group_name_H-M   'P 1'
#
loop_
_entity.id
_entity.type
_entity.pdbx_description
1 polymer ?
#
loop_
_entity_poly.entity_id
_entity_poly.type
_entity_poly.pdbx_seq_one_letter_code
_entity_poly.pdbx_strand_id
1 'polypeptide(L)'
;MELIIFSILFLIFVYSCYYLFTSNQKQNANNKGFKIYPIVGVLPGFLRNRHRFLDWSTETLSQCPTNTVVFVRPGKIHGVISANPLNVEHVLKTNFDNYPKGDRFRLLLQDFLGQGIFNSDGELWKIQRKTASYEFNTKSLRNFIIDNVRVETFTRLIPVLNQASKTQQVLDLQDVLEQFSFDNICKLAFNVDPGCLGKSGSEFMRAFEEAATLSYGRFMYAFPFSWKIAKFFNIGSEKKLKNSIKIVHEFAESIIKTRFEEEAKTDEDLLSMFIGSHDNSPQFMVDVPGKDKCPQHLLSLTLRIKGGLPVRNRCIKPWLEKKKDESMDSITVKIK
;
A
#
# COMPACT_ATOMS: atom_id res chain seq x y z
N MET A 1 18.40 50.00 -12.16
CA MET A 1 18.21 49.99 -10.69
C MET A 1 17.61 48.68 -10.18
N GLU A 2 16.59 48.11 -10.83
CA GLU A 2 15.93 46.87 -10.36
C GLU A 2 16.86 45.65 -10.24
N LEU A 3 17.72 45.39 -11.22
CA LEU A 3 18.71 44.29 -11.17
C LEU A 3 19.68 44.39 -9.98
N ILE A 4 20.05 45.60 -9.58
CA ILE A 4 20.95 45.86 -8.45
C ILE A 4 20.21 45.58 -7.13
N ILE A 5 18.94 45.99 -7.04
CA ILE A 5 18.08 45.71 -5.89
C ILE A 5 17.87 44.20 -5.71
N PHE A 6 17.59 43.46 -6.80
CA PHE A 6 17.47 42.00 -6.74
C PHE A 6 18.77 41.32 -6.30
N SER A 7 19.92 41.78 -6.79
CA SER A 7 21.23 41.25 -6.38
C SER A 7 21.52 41.50 -4.90
N ILE A 8 21.19 42.69 -4.38
CA ILE A 8 21.40 43.05 -2.97
C ILE A 8 20.46 42.23 -2.07
N LEU A 9 19.19 42.09 -2.43
CA LEU A 9 18.24 41.25 -1.70
C LEU A 9 18.67 39.78 -1.71
N PHE A 10 19.21 39.29 -2.81
CA PHE A 10 19.75 37.92 -2.90
C PHE A 10 20.97 37.73 -2.00
N LEU A 11 21.91 38.69 -1.97
CA LEU A 11 23.07 38.62 -1.08
C LEU A 11 22.70 38.71 0.40
N ILE A 12 21.73 39.56 0.77
CA ILE A 12 21.18 39.64 2.13
C ILE A 12 20.48 38.33 2.50
N PHE A 13 19.73 37.73 1.57
CA PHE A 13 19.10 36.43 1.76
C PHE A 13 20.14 35.34 1.98
N VAL A 14 21.19 35.26 1.15
CA VAL A 14 22.28 34.30 1.28
C VAL A 14 23.04 34.51 2.59
N TYR A 15 23.33 35.75 2.97
CA TYR A 15 24.01 36.08 4.23
C TYR A 15 23.14 35.75 5.45
N SER A 16 21.83 36.03 5.39
CA SER A 16 20.87 35.66 6.43
C SER A 16 20.76 34.14 6.56
N CYS A 17 20.67 33.41 5.43
CA CYS A 17 20.72 31.95 5.43
C CYS A 17 22.03 31.41 6.01
N TYR A 18 23.18 32.02 5.68
CA TYR A 18 24.49 31.65 6.21
C TYR A 18 24.60 31.92 7.71
N TYR A 19 24.17 33.09 8.19
CA TYR A 19 24.17 33.45 9.60
C TYR A 19 23.24 32.57 10.44
N LEU A 20 22.04 32.27 9.93
CA LEU A 20 21.12 31.31 10.53
C LEU A 20 21.70 29.89 10.55
N PHE A 21 22.53 29.53 9.56
CA PHE A 21 23.20 28.23 9.49
C PHE A 21 24.36 28.11 10.50
N THR A 22 25.18 29.16 10.66
CA THR A 22 26.35 29.16 11.56
C THR A 22 25.97 29.41 13.02
N SER A 23 25.07 30.35 13.30
CA SER A 23 24.60 30.64 14.66
C SER A 23 23.95 29.41 15.32
N ASN A 24 23.21 28.62 14.55
CA ASN A 24 22.53 27.42 15.05
C ASN A 24 23.41 26.17 15.15
N GLN A 25 24.66 26.17 14.65
CA GLN A 25 25.60 25.11 15.01
C GLN A 25 25.93 25.15 16.52
N LYS A 26 25.94 26.34 17.12
CA LYS A 26 26.25 26.51 18.55
C LYS A 26 25.07 26.16 19.47
N GLN A 27 23.82 26.37 19.05
CA GLN A 27 22.64 26.05 19.88
C GLN A 27 22.21 24.57 19.84
N ASN A 28 22.63 23.80 18.84
CA ASN A 28 22.18 22.40 18.65
C ASN A 28 23.06 21.34 19.32
N ALA A 29 24.09 21.70 20.08
CA ALA A 29 24.96 20.73 20.75
C ALA A 29 24.23 19.85 21.78
N ASN A 30 23.05 20.27 22.27
CA ASN A 30 22.27 19.55 23.29
C ASN A 30 20.97 18.89 22.78
N ASN A 31 20.61 19.02 21.49
CA ASN A 31 19.39 18.40 20.97
C ASN A 31 19.66 16.97 20.51
N LYS A 32 19.15 15.99 21.26
CA LYS A 32 19.35 14.54 21.02
C LYS A 32 18.55 13.97 19.83
N GLY A 33 17.97 14.80 18.97
CA GLY A 33 17.13 14.40 17.83
C GLY A 33 17.65 14.88 16.47
N PHE A 34 16.78 14.94 15.47
CA PHE A 34 17.19 15.46 14.16
C PHE A 34 17.67 16.91 14.25
N LYS A 35 18.72 17.23 13.49
CA LYS A 35 19.13 18.62 13.32
C LYS A 35 18.10 19.37 12.47
N ILE A 36 17.44 20.35 13.09
CA ILE A 36 16.41 21.19 12.46
C ILE A 36 17.03 22.52 12.06
N TYR A 37 16.97 22.84 10.77
CA TYR A 37 17.40 24.14 10.22
C TYR A 37 16.19 25.07 10.05
N PRO A 38 16.35 26.39 10.22
CA PRO A 38 15.30 27.35 9.89
C PRO A 38 14.84 27.20 8.43
N ILE A 39 13.53 27.33 8.17
CA ILE A 39 12.89 27.26 6.84
C ILE A 39 12.90 25.86 6.19
N VAL A 40 14.05 25.19 6.14
CA VAL A 40 14.23 23.89 5.46
C VAL A 40 14.09 22.69 6.38
N GLY A 41 13.95 22.90 7.70
CA GLY A 41 13.75 21.85 8.68
C GLY A 41 14.85 20.79 8.64
N VAL A 42 14.48 19.50 8.59
CA VAL A 42 15.43 18.39 8.53
C VAL A 42 15.92 18.07 7.11
N LEU A 43 15.49 18.83 6.10
CA LEU A 43 15.71 18.50 4.68
C LEU A 43 17.19 18.25 4.31
N PRO A 44 18.18 19.06 4.75
CA PRO A 44 19.59 18.79 4.42
C PRO A 44 20.09 17.45 4.98
N GLY A 45 19.73 17.14 6.23
CA GLY A 45 20.08 15.87 6.87
C GLY A 45 19.39 14.69 6.19
N PHE A 46 18.13 14.87 5.80
CA PHE A 46 17.37 13.90 5.03
C PHE A 46 18.01 13.62 3.67
N LEU A 47 18.41 14.65 2.91
CA LEU A 47 19.02 14.45 1.59
C LEU A 47 20.36 13.72 1.67
N ARG A 48 21.18 14.05 2.67
CA ARG A 48 22.46 13.37 2.92
C ARG A 48 22.27 11.88 3.25
N ASN A 49 21.23 11.57 4.02
CA ASN A 49 20.98 10.22 4.54
C ASN A 49 19.86 9.46 3.82
N ARG A 50 19.31 9.98 2.72
CA ARG A 50 18.13 9.40 2.05
C ARG A 50 18.31 7.94 1.62
N HIS A 51 19.54 7.54 1.28
CA HIS A 51 19.89 6.20 0.84
C HIS A 51 19.95 5.19 2.01
N ARG A 52 20.05 5.70 3.24
CA ARG A 52 20.09 4.95 4.50
C ARG A 52 19.07 5.50 5.50
N PHE A 53 17.90 5.88 5.00
CA PHE A 53 16.89 6.59 5.80
C PHE A 53 16.49 5.82 7.06
N LEU A 54 16.37 4.49 6.95
CA LEU A 54 16.04 3.61 8.07
C LEU A 54 17.16 3.59 9.13
N ASP A 55 18.42 3.41 8.73
CA ASP A 55 19.56 3.44 9.67
C ASP A 55 19.66 4.80 10.35
N TRP A 56 19.62 5.88 9.56
CA TRP A 56 19.71 7.25 10.08
C TRP A 56 18.59 7.58 11.07
N SER A 57 17.35 7.15 10.78
CA SER A 57 16.25 7.34 11.72
C SER A 57 16.42 6.51 12.99
N THR A 58 16.88 5.26 12.88
CA THR A 58 17.11 4.35 14.01
C THR A 58 18.23 4.87 14.93
N GLU A 59 19.36 5.29 14.36
CA GLU A 59 20.46 5.94 15.08
C GLU A 59 19.96 7.16 15.85
N THR A 60 19.17 8.03 15.19
CA THR A 60 18.62 9.24 15.82
C THR A 60 17.67 8.89 16.97
N LEU A 61 16.79 7.89 16.79
CA LEU A 61 15.87 7.43 17.83
C LEU A 61 16.62 6.86 19.04
N SER A 62 17.70 6.09 18.81
CA SER A 62 18.49 5.46 19.87
C SER A 62 19.18 6.46 20.79
N GLN A 63 19.45 7.67 20.29
CA GLN A 63 20.08 8.75 21.05
C GLN A 63 19.06 9.56 21.86
N CYS A 64 17.77 9.47 21.50
CA CYS A 64 16.68 10.18 22.19
C CYS A 64 16.24 9.42 23.44
N PRO A 65 16.16 10.06 24.63
CA PRO A 65 15.68 9.40 25.85
C PRO A 65 14.26 8.83 25.75
N THR A 66 13.43 9.40 24.89
CA THR A 66 12.02 8.99 24.69
C THR A 66 11.85 8.00 23.52
N ASN A 67 12.94 7.66 22.82
CA ASN A 67 12.92 6.93 21.54
C ASN A 67 11.90 7.53 20.56
N THR A 68 11.73 8.86 20.57
CA THR A 68 10.73 9.57 19.77
C THR A 68 11.30 10.88 19.28
N VAL A 69 11.15 11.15 17.98
CA VAL A 69 11.62 12.37 17.33
C VAL A 69 10.53 12.98 16.47
N VAL A 70 10.57 14.31 16.38
CA VAL A 70 9.72 15.08 15.47
C VAL A 70 10.57 15.58 14.31
N PHE A 71 10.00 15.60 13.12
CA PHE A 71 10.64 16.20 11.96
C PHE A 71 9.70 17.18 11.25
N VAL A 72 10.30 18.18 10.61
CA VAL A 72 9.62 19.16 9.75
C VAL A 72 10.43 19.29 8.47
N ARG A 73 9.75 19.35 7.32
CA ARG A 73 10.30 19.61 5.98
C ARG A 73 9.40 20.62 5.25
N PRO A 74 9.92 21.34 4.25
CA PRO A 74 9.11 22.22 3.41
C PRO A 74 7.89 21.52 2.79
N GLY A 75 6.84 22.29 2.48
CA GLY A 75 5.62 21.76 1.85
C GLY A 75 4.65 21.11 2.83
N LYS A 76 4.56 21.64 4.07
CA LYS A 76 3.70 21.13 5.16
C LYS A 76 3.99 19.67 5.57
N ILE A 77 5.17 19.15 5.25
CA ILE A 77 5.58 17.82 5.66
C ILE A 77 6.12 17.89 7.09
N HIS A 78 5.38 17.34 8.03
CA HIS A 78 5.83 17.16 9.40
C HIS A 78 5.35 15.81 9.90
N GLY A 79 5.97 15.29 10.96
CA GLY A 79 5.59 14.00 11.51
C GLY A 79 6.42 13.61 12.73
N VAL A 80 5.99 12.52 13.35
CA VAL A 80 6.64 11.89 14.50
C VAL A 80 7.16 10.53 14.05
N ILE A 81 8.39 10.21 14.45
CA ILE A 81 8.96 8.87 14.33
C ILE A 81 9.19 8.40 15.76
N SER A 82 8.71 7.20 16.10
CA SER A 82 8.77 6.68 17.45
C SER A 82 9.11 5.19 17.43
N ALA A 83 10.08 4.80 18.26
CA ALA A 83 10.34 3.43 18.67
C ALA A 83 9.93 3.20 20.15
N ASN A 84 9.22 4.15 20.76
CA ASN A 84 8.64 3.98 22.09
C ASN A 84 7.43 3.02 22.05
N PRO A 85 7.45 1.91 22.81
CA PRO A 85 6.37 0.91 22.77
C PRO A 85 5.01 1.47 23.20
N LEU A 86 4.96 2.45 24.12
CA LEU A 86 3.71 3.07 24.55
C LEU A 86 3.08 3.90 23.42
N ASN A 87 3.90 4.60 22.63
CA ASN A 87 3.41 5.32 21.45
C ASN A 87 2.94 4.36 20.37
N VAL A 88 3.66 3.24 20.17
CA VAL A 88 3.27 2.21 19.20
C VAL A 88 1.94 1.57 19.59
N GLU A 89 1.76 1.20 20.86
CA GLU A 89 0.47 0.70 21.37
C GLU A 89 -0.63 1.77 21.23
N HIS A 90 -0.32 3.03 21.52
CA HIS A 90 -1.31 4.09 21.40
C HIS A 90 -1.84 4.23 19.96
N VAL A 91 -0.92 4.27 19.00
CA VAL A 91 -1.24 4.46 17.57
C VAL A 91 -1.89 3.21 16.97
N LEU A 92 -1.40 2.01 17.27
CA LEU A 92 -1.84 0.79 16.59
C LEU A 92 -2.98 0.05 17.30
N LYS A 93 -3.27 0.37 18.56
CA LYS A 93 -4.27 -0.36 19.38
C LYS A 93 -5.25 0.57 20.08
N THR A 94 -4.79 1.45 20.99
CA THR A 94 -5.73 2.16 21.87
C THR A 94 -6.49 3.29 21.18
N ASN A 95 -5.92 3.89 20.13
CA ASN A 95 -6.48 5.06 19.47
C ASN A 95 -6.39 4.97 17.93
N PHE A 96 -6.47 3.76 17.40
CA PHE A 96 -6.23 3.44 15.99
C PHE A 96 -7.04 4.29 15.00
N ASP A 97 -8.32 4.52 15.26
CA ASP A 97 -9.20 5.26 14.34
C ASP A 97 -8.75 6.73 14.15
N ASN A 98 -7.94 7.29 15.06
CA ASN A 98 -7.37 8.64 14.95
C ASN A 98 -6.05 8.70 14.17
N TYR A 99 -5.49 7.57 13.73
CA TYR A 99 -4.24 7.50 12.96
C TYR A 99 -4.43 6.82 11.60
N PRO A 100 -5.25 7.39 10.69
CA PRO A 100 -5.34 6.89 9.32
C PRO A 100 -4.01 7.07 8.58
N LYS A 101 -3.78 6.32 7.49
CA LYS A 101 -2.61 6.52 6.63
C LYS A 101 -2.61 7.92 6.01
N GLY A 102 -3.81 8.41 5.68
CA GLY A 102 -4.08 9.78 5.27
C GLY A 102 -3.77 10.05 3.80
N ASP A 103 -4.22 11.23 3.34
CA ASP A 103 -4.22 11.58 1.91
C ASP A 103 -2.86 11.55 1.26
N ARG A 104 -1.80 11.93 1.99
CA ARG A 104 -0.45 11.91 1.44
C ARG A 104 -0.03 10.49 1.07
N PHE A 105 -0.21 9.52 1.97
CA PHE A 105 0.15 8.14 1.72
C PHE A 105 -0.65 7.58 0.54
N ARG A 106 -1.97 7.82 0.57
CA ARG A 106 -2.90 7.41 -0.48
C ARG A 106 -2.52 7.96 -1.85
N LEU A 107 -2.24 9.27 -1.94
CA LEU A 107 -1.87 9.94 -3.20
C LEU A 107 -0.55 9.44 -3.79
N LEU A 108 0.42 9.07 -2.95
CA LEU A 108 1.72 8.60 -3.42
C LEU A 108 1.64 7.18 -3.99
N LEU A 109 0.80 6.32 -3.40
CA LEU A 109 0.69 4.91 -3.78
C LEU A 109 -0.50 4.58 -4.70
N GLN A 110 -1.46 5.50 -4.87
CA GLN A 110 -2.70 5.22 -5.62
C GLN A 110 -2.49 4.73 -7.06
N ASP A 111 -1.41 5.14 -7.73
CA ASP A 111 -1.19 4.75 -9.12
C ASP A 111 -0.87 3.25 -9.24
N PHE A 112 -0.26 2.67 -8.20
CA PHE A 112 0.11 1.26 -8.17
C PHE A 112 -0.87 0.41 -7.35
N LEU A 113 -1.23 0.86 -6.15
CA LEU A 113 -2.07 0.10 -5.22
C LEU A 113 -3.57 0.43 -5.31
N GLY A 114 -3.94 1.46 -6.07
CA GLY A 114 -5.32 1.91 -6.20
C GLY A 114 -5.95 2.24 -4.85
N GLN A 115 -7.20 1.78 -4.65
CA GLN A 115 -7.92 1.84 -3.37
C GLN A 115 -7.91 0.47 -2.65
N GLY A 116 -6.93 -0.38 -2.93
CA GLY A 116 -6.81 -1.72 -2.34
C GLY A 116 -6.57 -1.72 -0.83
N ILE A 117 -6.57 -2.90 -0.23
CA ILE A 117 -6.40 -3.14 1.22
C ILE A 117 -5.16 -2.45 1.82
N PHE A 118 -4.12 -2.23 1.01
CA PHE A 118 -2.89 -1.58 1.46
C PHE A 118 -2.97 -0.04 1.45
N ASN A 119 -3.92 0.55 0.70
CA ASN A 119 -4.02 1.99 0.47
C ASN A 119 -5.34 2.63 0.92
N SER A 120 -6.32 1.83 1.34
CA SER A 120 -7.59 2.27 1.93
C SER A 120 -7.46 2.60 3.43
N ASP A 121 -8.38 3.41 3.94
CA ASP A 121 -8.52 3.76 5.36
C ASP A 121 -9.97 3.52 5.84
N GLY A 122 -10.19 3.58 7.15
CA GLY A 122 -11.52 3.55 7.77
C GLY A 122 -12.32 2.28 7.49
N GLU A 123 -13.64 2.43 7.37
CA GLU A 123 -14.57 1.30 7.17
C GLU A 123 -14.29 0.50 5.91
N LEU A 124 -13.88 1.17 4.83
CA LEU A 124 -13.49 0.48 3.60
C LEU A 124 -12.37 -0.51 3.91
N TRP A 125 -11.27 -0.05 4.51
CA TRP A 125 -10.14 -0.91 4.92
C TRP A 125 -10.57 -2.05 5.84
N LYS A 126 -11.42 -1.78 6.84
CA LYS A 126 -11.91 -2.81 7.79
C LYS A 126 -12.64 -3.93 7.06
N ILE A 127 -13.51 -3.60 6.11
CA ILE A 127 -14.23 -4.58 5.29
C ILE A 127 -13.24 -5.45 4.50
N GLN A 128 -12.28 -4.83 3.80
CA GLN A 128 -11.29 -5.56 2.99
C GLN A 128 -10.46 -6.48 3.88
N ARG A 129 -9.94 -5.96 4.98
CA ARG A 129 -9.10 -6.71 5.90
C ARG A 129 -9.84 -7.88 6.52
N LYS A 130 -11.11 -7.69 6.90
CA LYS A 130 -11.94 -8.75 7.46
C LYS A 130 -12.20 -9.86 6.43
N THR A 131 -12.61 -9.49 5.22
CA THR A 131 -12.86 -10.46 4.14
C THR A 131 -11.60 -11.24 3.78
N ALA A 132 -10.46 -10.57 3.58
CA ALA A 132 -9.20 -11.27 3.33
C ALA A 132 -8.83 -12.20 4.48
N SER A 133 -8.91 -11.73 5.73
CA SER A 133 -8.55 -12.55 6.89
C SER A 133 -9.42 -13.80 7.02
N TYR A 134 -10.68 -13.74 6.60
CA TYR A 134 -11.57 -14.89 6.54
C TYR A 134 -11.10 -15.92 5.50
N GLU A 135 -10.86 -15.49 4.26
CA GLU A 135 -10.38 -16.37 3.18
C GLU A 135 -9.03 -17.01 3.54
N PHE A 136 -8.11 -16.25 4.14
CA PHE A 136 -6.81 -16.73 4.59
C PHE A 136 -6.86 -17.76 5.75
N ASN A 137 -8.00 -17.89 6.43
CA ASN A 137 -8.18 -18.80 7.56
C ASN A 137 -8.89 -20.11 7.16
N THR A 138 -9.29 -20.25 5.89
CA THR A 138 -9.95 -21.46 5.41
C THR A 138 -8.97 -22.64 5.40
N LYS A 139 -9.48 -23.84 5.74
CA LYS A 139 -8.64 -25.06 5.75
C LYS A 139 -8.15 -25.43 4.34
N SER A 140 -8.99 -25.26 3.33
CA SER A 140 -8.64 -25.52 1.93
C SER A 140 -7.45 -24.65 1.49
N LEU A 141 -7.51 -23.33 1.70
CA LEU A 141 -6.40 -22.45 1.34
C LEU A 141 -5.11 -22.77 2.10
N ARG A 142 -5.20 -23.09 3.40
CA ARG A 142 -4.01 -23.47 4.19
C ARG A 142 -3.34 -24.72 3.64
N ASN A 143 -4.12 -25.73 3.28
CA ASN A 143 -3.60 -26.94 2.64
C ASN A 143 -2.95 -26.60 1.29
N PHE A 144 -3.64 -25.82 0.47
CA PHE A 144 -3.11 -25.36 -0.82
C PHE A 144 -1.78 -24.62 -0.68
N ILE A 145 -1.64 -23.72 0.31
CA ILE A 145 -0.37 -23.03 0.61
C ILE A 145 0.73 -24.03 0.98
N ILE A 146 0.45 -24.95 1.89
CA ILE A 146 1.45 -25.94 2.36
C ILE A 146 1.91 -26.83 1.21
N ASP A 147 0.97 -27.33 0.42
CA ASP A 147 1.26 -28.20 -0.72
C ASP A 147 2.05 -27.44 -1.79
N ASN A 148 1.67 -26.19 -2.08
CA ASN A 148 2.39 -25.36 -3.02
C ASN A 148 3.83 -25.09 -2.58
N VAL A 149 4.03 -24.61 -1.35
CA VAL A 149 5.36 -24.34 -0.80
C VAL A 149 6.21 -25.60 -0.78
N ARG A 150 5.61 -26.75 -0.46
CA ARG A 150 6.30 -28.04 -0.47
C ARG A 150 6.77 -28.41 -1.88
N VAL A 151 5.89 -28.35 -2.86
CA VAL A 151 6.23 -28.63 -4.27
C VAL A 151 7.35 -27.71 -4.71
N GLU A 152 7.20 -26.40 -4.55
CA GLU A 152 8.18 -25.38 -4.90
C GLU A 152 9.56 -25.61 -4.27
N THR A 153 9.57 -26.01 -3.00
CA THR A 153 10.80 -26.27 -2.26
C THR A 153 11.56 -27.45 -2.85
N PHE A 154 10.87 -28.57 -3.08
CA PHE A 154 11.51 -29.81 -3.54
C PHE A 154 11.82 -29.82 -5.03
N THR A 155 11.02 -29.17 -5.86
CA THR A 155 11.19 -29.19 -7.33
C THR A 155 12.04 -28.06 -7.86
N ARG A 156 12.20 -26.95 -7.12
CA ARG A 156 12.96 -25.78 -7.59
C ARG A 156 14.03 -25.30 -6.62
N LEU A 157 13.67 -24.94 -5.39
CA LEU A 157 14.63 -24.36 -4.44
C LEU A 157 15.79 -25.31 -4.12
N ILE A 158 15.49 -26.54 -3.70
CA ILE A 158 16.51 -27.56 -3.38
C ILE A 158 17.40 -27.86 -4.60
N PRO A 159 16.85 -28.07 -5.81
CA PRO A 159 17.66 -28.22 -7.03
C PRO A 159 18.61 -27.04 -7.29
N VAL A 160 18.16 -25.79 -7.18
CA VAL A 160 19.01 -24.59 -7.35
C VAL A 160 20.16 -24.58 -6.33
N LEU A 161 19.85 -24.83 -5.05
CA LEU A 161 20.86 -24.89 -3.99
C LEU A 161 21.85 -26.05 -4.17
N ASN A 162 21.35 -27.23 -4.56
CA ASN A 162 22.19 -28.39 -4.85
C ASN A 162 23.12 -28.15 -6.05
N GLN A 163 22.61 -27.51 -7.10
CA GLN A 163 23.42 -27.14 -8.25
C GLN A 163 24.53 -26.19 -7.86
N ALA A 164 24.21 -25.12 -7.13
CA ALA A 164 25.21 -24.15 -6.66
C ALA A 164 26.24 -24.78 -5.73
N SER A 165 25.84 -25.71 -4.86
CA SER A 165 26.75 -26.48 -4.02
C SER A 165 27.73 -27.32 -4.86
N LYS A 166 27.24 -28.00 -5.90
CA LYS A 166 28.07 -28.81 -6.81
C LYS A 166 29.04 -27.96 -7.64
N THR A 167 28.59 -26.80 -8.11
CA THR A 167 29.38 -25.90 -8.96
C THR A 167 30.21 -24.89 -8.18
N GLN A 168 30.10 -24.87 -6.84
CA GLN A 168 30.68 -23.85 -5.96
C GLN A 168 30.29 -22.42 -6.37
N GLN A 169 29.06 -22.25 -6.88
CA GLN A 169 28.52 -20.96 -7.26
C GLN A 169 28.11 -20.17 -6.02
N VAL A 170 28.51 -18.91 -5.96
CA VAL A 170 28.00 -17.96 -4.96
C VAL A 170 26.59 -17.54 -5.37
N LEU A 171 25.63 -17.71 -4.45
CA LEU A 171 24.25 -17.29 -4.63
C LEU A 171 23.94 -16.07 -3.75
N ASP A 172 23.18 -15.13 -4.30
CA ASP A 172 22.48 -14.14 -3.49
C ASP A 172 21.19 -14.76 -2.95
N LEU A 173 21.15 -15.05 -1.66
CA LEU A 173 19.97 -15.65 -1.02
C LEU A 173 18.77 -14.71 -1.03
N GLN A 174 18.98 -13.40 -1.08
CA GLN A 174 17.87 -12.45 -1.17
C GLN A 174 17.15 -12.62 -2.52
N ASP A 175 17.90 -12.62 -3.62
CA ASP A 175 17.34 -12.80 -4.97
C ASP A 175 16.65 -14.17 -5.12
N VAL A 176 17.30 -15.25 -4.66
CA VAL A 176 16.72 -16.60 -4.71
C VAL A 176 15.41 -16.70 -3.91
N LEU A 177 15.39 -16.17 -2.69
CA LEU A 177 14.20 -16.23 -1.84
C LEU A 177 13.09 -15.27 -2.29
N GLU A 178 13.45 -14.17 -2.94
CA GLU A 178 12.48 -13.25 -3.54
C GLU A 178 11.78 -13.92 -4.73
N GLN A 179 12.54 -14.54 -5.65
CA GLN A 179 11.98 -15.31 -6.77
C GLN A 179 11.10 -16.47 -6.28
N PHE A 180 11.58 -17.22 -5.28
CA PHE A 180 10.81 -18.30 -4.65
C PHE A 180 9.50 -17.78 -4.04
N SER A 181 9.56 -16.67 -3.31
CA SER A 181 8.37 -16.06 -2.69
C SER A 181 7.40 -15.55 -3.74
N PHE A 182 7.90 -14.96 -4.82
CA PHE A 182 7.09 -14.44 -5.90
C PHE A 182 6.33 -15.56 -6.63
N ASP A 183 7.02 -16.65 -6.97
CA ASP A 183 6.40 -17.83 -7.59
C ASP A 183 5.27 -18.39 -6.69
N ASN A 184 5.54 -18.52 -5.37
CA ASN A 184 4.54 -18.98 -4.41
C ASN A 184 3.34 -18.04 -4.30
N ILE A 185 3.55 -16.71 -4.24
CA ILE A 185 2.47 -15.73 -4.14
C ILE A 185 1.63 -15.71 -5.42
N CYS A 186 2.24 -15.78 -6.60
CA CYS A 186 1.50 -15.84 -7.86
C CYS A 186 0.66 -17.10 -7.98
N LYS A 187 1.20 -18.23 -7.53
CA LYS A 187 0.46 -19.50 -7.51
C LYS A 187 -0.67 -19.47 -6.50
N LEU A 188 -0.45 -18.89 -5.32
CA LEU A 188 -1.48 -18.70 -4.31
C LEU A 188 -2.60 -17.75 -4.75
N ALA A 189 -2.21 -16.60 -5.31
CA ALA A 189 -3.12 -15.51 -5.63
C ALA A 189 -3.92 -15.74 -6.90
N PHE A 190 -3.30 -16.39 -7.90
CA PHE A 190 -3.83 -16.48 -9.26
C PHE A 190 -3.81 -17.90 -9.82
N ASN A 191 -3.32 -18.91 -9.09
CA ASN A 191 -3.04 -20.25 -9.60
C ASN A 191 -2.10 -20.26 -10.84
N VAL A 192 -1.33 -19.19 -11.04
CA VAL A 192 -0.36 -19.05 -12.15
C VAL A 192 1.05 -19.28 -11.61
N ASP A 193 1.84 -20.04 -12.36
CA ASP A 193 3.25 -20.23 -12.11
C ASP A 193 4.08 -19.36 -13.06
N PRO A 194 4.70 -18.26 -12.58
CA PRO A 194 5.56 -17.42 -13.42
C PRO A 194 6.94 -18.05 -13.65
N GLY A 195 7.32 -19.07 -12.86
CA GLY A 195 8.56 -19.84 -13.01
C GLY A 195 9.81 -18.97 -12.98
N CYS A 196 9.89 -18.03 -12.04
CA CYS A 196 10.98 -17.08 -11.89
C CYS A 196 12.25 -17.74 -11.34
N LEU A 197 12.09 -18.67 -10.39
CA LEU A 197 13.20 -19.25 -9.63
C LEU A 197 14.19 -20.01 -10.53
N GLY A 198 15.46 -19.60 -10.49
CA GLY A 198 16.54 -20.19 -11.30
C GLY A 198 16.62 -19.63 -12.72
N LYS A 199 15.84 -18.58 -13.02
CA LYS A 199 15.92 -17.77 -14.25
C LYS A 199 16.16 -16.31 -13.88
N SER A 200 16.32 -15.42 -14.86
CA SER A 200 16.53 -13.98 -14.64
C SER A 200 15.27 -13.22 -14.20
N GLY A 201 14.35 -13.86 -13.48
CA GLY A 201 13.01 -13.35 -13.13
C GLY A 201 12.06 -13.23 -14.34
N SER A 202 10.75 -13.24 -14.08
CA SER A 202 9.76 -12.95 -15.11
C SER A 202 9.65 -11.44 -15.39
N GLU A 203 9.23 -11.05 -16.59
CA GLU A 203 8.96 -9.64 -16.92
C GLU A 203 7.95 -9.02 -15.95
N PHE A 204 6.96 -9.81 -15.53
CA PHE A 204 5.96 -9.42 -14.54
C PHE A 204 6.58 -9.15 -13.16
N MET A 205 7.47 -10.03 -12.66
CA MET A 205 8.17 -9.82 -11.38
C MET A 205 8.96 -8.52 -11.38
N ARG A 206 9.79 -8.31 -12.40
CA ARG A 206 10.60 -7.08 -12.53
C ARG A 206 9.72 -5.83 -12.62
N ALA A 207 8.62 -5.89 -13.38
CA ALA A 207 7.70 -4.76 -13.49
C ALA A 207 6.99 -4.48 -12.15
N PHE A 208 6.63 -5.51 -11.40
CA PHE A 208 6.02 -5.37 -10.08
C PHE A 208 6.97 -4.74 -9.06
N GLU A 209 8.21 -5.23 -8.98
CA GLU A 209 9.26 -4.70 -8.11
C GLU A 209 9.61 -3.24 -8.46
N GLU A 210 9.76 -2.93 -9.76
CA GLU A 210 10.02 -1.58 -10.22
C GLU A 210 8.85 -0.64 -9.87
N ALA A 211 7.60 -1.08 -10.07
CA ALA A 211 6.43 -0.30 -9.70
C ALA A 211 6.35 -0.03 -8.19
N ALA A 212 6.63 -1.04 -7.36
CA ALA A 212 6.64 -0.91 -5.90
C ALA A 212 7.75 0.05 -5.44
N THR A 213 8.97 -0.15 -5.94
CA THR A 213 10.15 0.65 -5.59
C THR A 213 9.98 2.11 -6.00
N LEU A 214 9.50 2.38 -7.21
CA LEU A 214 9.30 3.75 -7.69
C LEU A 214 8.13 4.44 -6.97
N SER A 215 7.07 3.70 -6.64
CA SER A 215 5.95 4.22 -5.84
C SER A 215 6.41 4.62 -4.43
N TYR A 216 7.20 3.77 -3.76
CA TYR A 216 7.82 4.09 -2.48
C TYR A 216 8.84 5.25 -2.59
N GLY A 217 9.61 5.29 -3.68
CA GLY A 217 10.57 6.35 -3.97
C GLY A 217 9.95 7.75 -3.94
N ARG A 218 8.65 7.88 -4.20
CA ARG A 218 7.91 9.15 -4.09
C ARG A 218 7.93 9.76 -2.70
N PHE A 219 8.00 8.94 -1.63
CA PHE A 219 8.15 9.44 -0.25
C PHE A 219 9.51 10.11 -0.01
N MET A 220 10.50 9.75 -0.83
CA MET A 220 11.88 10.19 -0.70
C MET A 220 12.24 11.43 -1.52
N TYR A 221 11.28 12.01 -2.26
CA TYR A 221 11.51 13.27 -2.97
C TYR A 221 11.80 14.42 -2.01
N ALA A 222 12.76 15.25 -2.39
CA ALA A 222 13.12 16.47 -1.66
C ALA A 222 11.92 17.43 -1.56
N PHE A 223 11.23 17.60 -2.69
CA PHE A 223 10.08 18.50 -2.83
C PHE A 223 8.83 17.68 -3.18
N PRO A 224 7.80 17.62 -2.32
CA PRO A 224 6.64 16.75 -2.50
C PRO A 224 5.78 17.01 -3.76
N PHE A 225 5.96 18.13 -4.45
CA PHE A 225 5.24 18.42 -5.70
C PHE A 225 6.02 17.99 -6.96
N SER A 226 7.32 17.74 -6.85
CA SER A 226 8.19 17.49 -8.01
C SER A 226 7.87 16.17 -8.74
N TRP A 227 7.41 15.12 -8.02
CA TRP A 227 6.94 13.90 -8.67
C TRP A 227 5.70 14.14 -9.54
N LYS A 228 4.80 15.08 -9.17
CA LYS A 228 3.64 15.44 -10.00
C LYS A 228 4.07 16.11 -11.30
N ILE A 229 5.10 16.94 -11.24
CA ILE A 229 5.70 17.58 -12.41
C ILE A 229 6.34 16.52 -13.31
N ALA A 230 7.17 15.64 -12.75
CA ALA A 230 7.80 14.55 -13.50
C ALA A 230 6.76 13.61 -14.14
N LYS A 231 5.65 13.35 -13.44
CA LYS A 231 4.51 12.58 -13.95
C LYS A 231 3.79 13.31 -15.08
N PHE A 232 3.58 14.62 -14.95
CA PHE A 232 2.93 15.45 -15.97
C PHE A 232 3.72 15.43 -17.29
N PHE A 233 5.05 15.59 -17.22
CA PHE A 233 5.92 15.50 -18.40
C PHE A 233 6.23 14.07 -18.84
N ASN A 234 5.82 13.06 -18.06
CA ASN A 234 6.10 11.64 -18.32
C ASN A 234 7.60 11.37 -18.54
N ILE A 235 8.43 11.80 -17.59
CA ILE A 235 9.90 11.70 -17.66
C ILE A 235 10.49 10.92 -16.48
N GLY A 236 11.69 10.38 -16.69
CA GLY A 236 12.49 9.74 -15.65
C GLY A 236 11.78 8.55 -14.97
N SER A 237 11.82 8.54 -13.63
CA SER A 237 11.19 7.52 -12.79
C SER A 237 9.70 7.40 -13.00
N GLU A 238 8.99 8.51 -13.28
CA GLU A 238 7.54 8.48 -13.44
C GLU A 238 7.12 7.82 -14.76
N LYS A 239 7.92 7.96 -15.82
CA LYS A 239 7.71 7.22 -17.08
C LYS A 239 7.91 5.72 -16.89
N LYS A 240 8.98 5.34 -16.18
CA LYS A 240 9.25 3.94 -15.85
C LYS A 240 8.10 3.35 -15.06
N LEU A 241 7.72 3.99 -13.94
CA LEU A 241 6.60 3.58 -13.11
C LEU A 241 5.30 3.38 -13.92
N LYS A 242 4.97 4.30 -14.82
CA LYS A 242 3.81 4.16 -15.71
C LYS A 242 3.88 2.89 -16.57
N ASN A 243 5.05 2.60 -17.15
CA ASN A 243 5.24 1.41 -17.98
C ASN A 243 5.19 0.11 -17.16
N SER A 244 5.83 0.08 -15.98
CA SER A 244 5.83 -1.10 -15.11
C SER A 244 4.41 -1.38 -14.57
N ILE A 245 3.67 -0.34 -14.18
CA ILE A 245 2.25 -0.45 -13.82
C ILE A 245 1.44 -1.04 -14.98
N LYS A 246 1.68 -0.59 -16.23
CA LYS A 246 0.98 -1.10 -17.40
C LYS A 246 1.19 -2.62 -17.56
N ILE A 247 2.43 -3.10 -17.47
CA ILE A 247 2.74 -4.54 -17.55
C ILE A 247 2.02 -5.32 -16.44
N VAL A 248 2.04 -4.82 -15.21
CA VAL A 248 1.33 -5.44 -14.08
C VAL A 248 -0.18 -5.52 -14.33
N HIS A 249 -0.76 -4.47 -14.89
CA HIS A 249 -2.19 -4.43 -15.21
C HIS A 249 -2.54 -5.39 -16.35
N GLU A 250 -1.76 -5.41 -17.43
CA GLU A 250 -1.98 -6.33 -18.55
C GLU A 250 -1.91 -7.80 -18.11
N PHE A 251 -0.96 -8.13 -17.22
CA PHE A 251 -0.86 -9.46 -16.64
C PHE A 251 -2.10 -9.81 -15.81
N ALA A 252 -2.52 -8.93 -14.89
CA ALA A 252 -3.69 -9.16 -14.05
C ALA A 252 -4.99 -9.24 -14.87
N GLU A 253 -5.17 -8.40 -15.90
CA GLU A 253 -6.30 -8.47 -16.83
C GLU A 253 -6.34 -9.80 -17.60
N SER A 254 -5.17 -10.30 -18.04
CA SER A 254 -5.10 -11.57 -18.76
C SER A 254 -5.57 -12.76 -17.91
N ILE A 255 -5.22 -12.77 -16.63
CA ILE A 255 -5.65 -13.80 -15.67
C ILE A 255 -7.16 -13.74 -15.47
N ILE A 256 -7.68 -12.53 -15.20
CA ILE A 256 -9.11 -12.32 -14.97
C ILE A 256 -9.91 -12.76 -16.20
N LYS A 257 -9.48 -12.37 -17.40
CA LYS A 257 -10.15 -12.74 -18.66
C LYS A 257 -10.17 -14.25 -18.86
N THR A 258 -9.03 -14.92 -18.70
CA THR A 258 -8.93 -16.38 -18.82
C THR A 258 -9.89 -17.08 -17.86
N ARG A 259 -10.02 -16.57 -16.63
CA ARG A 259 -10.94 -17.15 -15.63
C ARG A 259 -12.42 -16.97 -15.94
N PHE A 260 -12.79 -15.85 -16.55
CA PHE A 260 -14.17 -15.67 -17.01
C PHE A 260 -14.51 -16.56 -18.21
N GLU A 261 -13.53 -16.91 -19.05
CA GLU A 261 -13.71 -17.77 -20.23
C GLU A 261 -13.75 -19.27 -19.89
N GLU A 262 -13.08 -19.71 -18.82
CA GLU A 262 -12.95 -21.12 -18.44
C GLU A 262 -14.13 -21.70 -17.61
N GLU A 263 -15.24 -20.96 -17.44
CA GLU A 263 -16.40 -21.32 -16.59
C GLU A 263 -15.97 -21.90 -15.23
N ALA A 264 -15.49 -21.03 -14.33
CA ALA A 264 -15.34 -21.25 -12.89
C ALA A 264 -15.22 -22.73 -12.46
N LYS A 265 -14.20 -23.44 -12.94
CA LYS A 265 -13.71 -24.60 -12.20
C LYS A 265 -13.44 -24.10 -10.79
N THR A 266 -13.88 -24.88 -9.80
CA THR A 266 -13.67 -24.61 -8.37
C THR A 266 -12.19 -24.71 -8.05
N ASP A 267 -11.42 -23.72 -8.49
CA ASP A 267 -10.03 -23.55 -8.15
C ASP A 267 -9.95 -23.03 -6.71
N GLU A 268 -9.06 -23.62 -5.90
CA GLU A 268 -8.87 -23.29 -4.49
C GLU A 268 -8.02 -22.01 -4.27
N ASP A 269 -7.78 -21.22 -5.33
CA ASP A 269 -6.95 -20.02 -5.26
C ASP A 269 -7.70 -18.80 -4.71
N LEU A 270 -6.94 -17.81 -4.23
CA LEU A 270 -7.51 -16.62 -3.59
C LEU A 270 -8.45 -15.84 -4.52
N LEU A 271 -8.12 -15.67 -5.79
CA LEU A 271 -8.95 -14.91 -6.72
C LEU A 271 -10.32 -15.58 -6.89
N SER A 272 -10.34 -16.90 -7.05
CA SER A 272 -11.57 -17.70 -7.17
C SER A 272 -12.43 -17.61 -5.92
N MET A 273 -11.82 -17.68 -4.73
CA MET A 273 -12.55 -17.50 -3.47
C MET A 273 -13.09 -16.08 -3.30
N PHE A 274 -12.33 -15.04 -3.69
CA PHE A 274 -12.83 -13.66 -3.65
C PHE A 274 -13.98 -13.43 -4.62
N ILE A 275 -13.95 -14.03 -5.82
CA ILE A 275 -15.07 -13.98 -6.77
C ILE A 275 -16.30 -14.70 -6.19
N GLY A 276 -16.14 -15.92 -5.64
CA GLY A 276 -17.25 -16.71 -5.10
C GLY A 276 -17.86 -16.17 -3.80
N SER A 277 -17.04 -15.53 -2.94
CA SER A 277 -17.51 -14.90 -1.69
C SER A 277 -18.51 -13.76 -1.92
N HIS A 278 -18.47 -13.15 -3.12
CA HIS A 278 -19.30 -12.02 -3.52
C HIS A 278 -20.76 -12.40 -3.79
N ASP A 279 -21.03 -13.67 -4.11
CA ASP A 279 -22.36 -14.16 -4.48
C ASP A 279 -23.14 -14.82 -3.32
N ASN A 280 -22.48 -15.31 -2.26
CA ASN A 280 -23.10 -16.21 -1.28
C ASN A 280 -23.14 -15.73 0.19
N SER A 281 -22.84 -14.46 0.46
CA SER A 281 -22.69 -13.98 1.84
C SER A 281 -23.74 -12.90 2.20
N PRO A 282 -24.77 -13.22 3.02
CA PRO A 282 -25.79 -12.25 3.45
C PRO A 282 -25.23 -11.10 4.32
N GLN A 283 -23.96 -11.16 4.71
CA GLN A 283 -23.24 -10.13 5.48
C GLN A 283 -22.65 -9.00 4.61
N PHE A 284 -22.82 -9.09 3.28
CA PHE A 284 -22.34 -8.09 2.32
C PHE A 284 -23.47 -7.31 1.63
N MET A 285 -24.71 -7.47 2.09
CA MET A 285 -25.80 -6.56 1.74
C MET A 285 -25.73 -5.31 2.62
N VAL A 286 -25.52 -4.15 2.00
CA VAL A 286 -25.71 -2.86 2.67
C VAL A 286 -27.11 -2.37 2.29
N ASP A 287 -27.98 -2.19 3.28
CA ASP A 287 -29.29 -1.58 3.09
C ASP A 287 -29.12 -0.11 2.69
N VAL A 288 -29.60 0.25 1.50
CA VAL A 288 -29.58 1.62 0.99
C VAL A 288 -30.99 2.21 1.09
N PRO A 289 -31.22 3.28 1.89
CA PRO A 289 -32.51 3.93 1.95
C PRO A 289 -32.67 4.87 0.75
N GLY A 290 -33.52 4.47 -0.21
CA GLY A 290 -34.01 5.35 -1.28
C GLY A 290 -33.45 5.05 -2.67
N LYS A 291 -34.31 5.20 -3.68
CA LYS A 291 -34.03 4.86 -5.09
C LYS A 291 -32.93 5.70 -5.77
N ASP A 292 -32.48 6.79 -5.16
CA ASP A 292 -31.68 7.81 -5.87
C ASP A 292 -30.30 8.11 -5.26
N LYS A 293 -29.79 7.26 -4.35
CA LYS A 293 -28.40 7.34 -3.88
C LYS A 293 -27.74 5.97 -3.90
N CYS A 294 -27.30 5.55 -5.07
CA CYS A 294 -26.37 4.42 -5.18
C CYS A 294 -25.03 4.82 -4.52
N PRO A 295 -24.54 4.12 -3.48
CA PRO A 295 -23.19 4.36 -3.00
C PRO A 295 -22.22 3.90 -4.08
N GLN A 296 -21.52 4.83 -4.72
CA GLN A 296 -20.66 4.56 -5.88
C GLN A 296 -19.48 3.63 -5.60
N HIS A 297 -19.20 3.22 -4.35
CA HIS A 297 -17.95 2.54 -4.02
C HIS A 297 -18.14 1.47 -2.94
N LEU A 298 -18.15 0.19 -3.35
CA LEU A 298 -17.98 -0.96 -2.46
C LEU A 298 -17.24 -2.06 -3.23
N LEU A 299 -15.93 -1.89 -3.43
CA LEU A 299 -15.07 -2.87 -4.08
C LEU A 299 -13.60 -2.52 -3.82
N SER A 300 -12.93 -3.18 -2.87
CA SER A 300 -11.50 -3.48 -3.08
C SER A 300 -11.07 -4.64 -2.19
N LEU A 301 -10.40 -5.60 -2.82
CA LEU A 301 -9.50 -6.51 -2.13
C LEU A 301 -8.40 -7.00 -3.06
N THR A 302 -8.71 -7.12 -4.34
CA THR A 302 -7.75 -7.28 -5.42
C THR A 302 -7.33 -5.92 -5.97
N LEU A 303 -6.06 -5.79 -6.38
CA LEU A 303 -5.47 -4.63 -7.05
C LEU A 303 -6.46 -4.05 -8.06
N ARG A 304 -7.01 -2.86 -7.77
CA ARG A 304 -7.95 -2.21 -8.71
C ARG A 304 -7.16 -1.74 -9.92
N ILE A 305 -7.38 -2.44 -11.03
CA ILE A 305 -7.15 -1.98 -12.39
C ILE A 305 -8.21 -0.90 -12.69
N LYS A 306 -7.81 0.13 -13.43
CA LYS A 306 -8.64 1.29 -13.77
C LYS A 306 -9.82 0.87 -14.66
N GLY A 307 -10.99 0.58 -14.05
CA GLY A 307 -12.22 0.23 -14.79
C GLY A 307 -13.29 -0.44 -13.94
N GLY A 308 -12.91 -1.27 -12.95
CA GLY A 308 -13.85 -2.00 -12.10
C GLY A 308 -14.66 -3.07 -12.85
N LEU A 309 -14.92 -4.21 -12.21
CA LEU A 309 -15.87 -5.21 -12.73
C LEU A 309 -17.32 -4.73 -12.47
N PRO A 310 -18.27 -5.00 -13.38
CA PRO A 310 -19.67 -4.59 -13.21
C PRO A 310 -20.36 -5.35 -12.05
N VAL A 311 -21.15 -4.63 -11.25
CA VAL A 311 -21.93 -5.16 -10.09
C VAL A 311 -23.43 -4.97 -10.33
N ARG A 312 -24.27 -5.95 -9.94
CA ARG A 312 -25.74 -5.82 -9.90
C ARG A 312 -26.20 -5.39 -8.50
N ASN A 313 -27.08 -4.39 -8.42
CA ASN A 313 -27.68 -3.90 -7.17
C ASN A 313 -29.11 -4.43 -6.98
N ARG A 314 -29.50 -4.74 -5.73
CA ARG A 314 -30.90 -5.04 -5.35
C ARG A 314 -31.48 -3.85 -4.59
N CYS A 315 -32.45 -3.15 -5.16
CA CYS A 315 -33.17 -2.06 -4.48
C CYS A 315 -34.27 -2.64 -3.58
N ILE A 316 -34.26 -2.29 -2.29
CA ILE A 316 -35.39 -2.55 -1.37
C ILE A 316 -36.27 -1.30 -1.36
N LYS A 317 -37.59 -1.46 -1.58
CA LYS A 317 -38.54 -0.35 -1.48
C LYS A 317 -38.68 0.07 -0.01
N PRO A 318 -38.73 1.38 0.32
CA PRO A 318 -39.00 1.84 1.68
C PRO A 318 -40.37 1.34 2.17
N TRP A 319 -40.41 0.82 3.40
CA TRP A 319 -41.63 0.44 4.13
C TRP A 319 -42.40 1.68 4.60
N LEU A 320 -43.00 2.43 3.68
CA LEU A 320 -44.01 3.46 4.01
C LEU A 320 -45.03 3.58 2.87
N GLU A 321 -45.93 2.61 2.79
CA GLU A 321 -47.27 2.79 2.21
C GLU A 321 -48.20 1.81 2.92
N LYS A 322 -48.67 2.21 4.11
CA LYS A 322 -49.86 1.62 4.73
C LYS A 322 -51.00 1.85 3.74
N LYS A 323 -51.44 0.78 3.06
CA LYS A 323 -52.77 0.71 2.47
C LYS A 323 -53.78 1.08 3.56
N LYS A 324 -54.53 2.15 3.28
CA LYS A 324 -55.86 2.38 3.83
C LYS A 324 -56.77 1.24 3.38
N ASP A 325 -57.66 0.86 4.28
CA ASP A 325 -58.85 0.03 4.09
C ASP A 325 -58.62 -1.48 3.80
N GLU A 326 -58.75 -2.32 4.83
CA GLU A 326 -60.00 -3.07 5.09
C GLU A 326 -59.86 -4.03 6.29
N SER A 327 -60.93 -4.06 7.09
CA SER A 327 -61.36 -5.03 8.11
C SER A 327 -60.47 -5.37 9.33
N MET A 328 -61.04 -5.05 10.49
CA MET A 328 -60.78 -5.60 11.82
C MET A 328 -60.59 -7.12 11.79
N ASP A 329 -59.56 -7.61 12.49
CA ASP A 329 -59.74 -8.65 13.48
C ASP A 329 -58.59 -8.61 14.50
N SER A 330 -59.00 -8.51 15.76
CA SER A 330 -58.16 -8.44 16.95
C SER A 330 -57.62 -9.83 17.29
N ILE A 331 -56.31 -10.04 17.25
CA ILE A 331 -55.67 -11.14 17.99
C ILE A 331 -54.38 -10.65 18.66
N THR A 332 -54.51 -10.34 19.95
CA THR A 332 -53.46 -10.36 20.95
C THR A 332 -52.88 -11.78 21.02
N VAL A 333 -51.56 -11.96 21.17
CA VAL A 333 -50.92 -12.88 22.15
C VAL A 333 -49.39 -12.98 21.97
N LYS A 334 -48.75 -12.62 23.10
CA LYS A 334 -47.54 -13.12 23.80
C LYS A 334 -46.27 -13.51 23.04
N ILE A 335 -45.24 -12.78 23.46
CA ILE A 335 -43.83 -13.14 23.59
C ILE A 335 -43.66 -14.54 24.20
N LYS A 336 -42.79 -15.35 23.58
CA LYS A 336 -41.93 -16.27 24.30
C LYS A 336 -40.52 -16.19 23.73
#